data_AF-A0A1E5PV56-F1
#
_entry.id   AF-A0A1E5PV56-F1
#
_cell.length_a   1.000
_cell.length_b   1.000
_cell.length_c   1.000
_cell.angle_alpha   90.00
_cell.angle_beta   90.00
_cell.angle_gamma   90.00
#
_symmetry.space_group_name_H-M   'P 1'
#
loop_
_entity.id
_entity.type
_entity.pdbx_description
1 polymer ?
#
loop_
_entity_poly.entity_id
_entity_poly.type
_entity_poly.pdbx_seq_one_letter_code
_entity_poly.pdbx_strand_id
1 'polypeptide(L)'
;MGVSTGALKWQGWLVGLVTLAGLLVFAPLGLYVWASGGPSPHEAVEVDPRARVTACRVDPASRRVVATVELTGRGSYVVTVEFRDREHPGPATRAAQSLVKIPGVLPGAAERADAIGPVWPAATILWCGIAHTEPAATAEPEPS
;
A
#
# COMPACT_ATOMS: atom_id res chain seq x y z
N MET A 1 4.80 23.99 -62.79
CA MET A 1 4.17 22.79 -62.20
C MET A 1 5.28 21.92 -61.63
N GLY A 2 5.17 21.46 -60.39
CA GLY A 2 6.06 20.42 -59.87
C GLY A 2 6.95 20.85 -58.70
N VAL A 3 6.34 21.12 -57.55
CA VAL A 3 7.02 20.94 -56.26
C VAL A 3 5.93 20.57 -55.26
N SER A 4 6.21 19.58 -54.39
CA SER A 4 5.43 19.17 -53.20
C SER A 4 4.74 17.82 -53.21
N THR A 5 5.24 16.79 -53.91
CA THR A 5 4.89 15.38 -53.57
C THR A 5 5.91 14.70 -52.65
N GLY A 6 7.13 15.24 -52.54
CA GLY A 6 8.19 14.70 -51.68
C GLY A 6 8.01 15.00 -50.18
N ALA A 7 7.47 16.16 -49.83
CA ALA A 7 7.34 16.60 -48.43
C ALA A 7 6.29 15.78 -47.64
N LEU A 8 5.15 15.49 -48.26
CA LEU A 8 4.05 14.72 -47.64
C LEU A 8 4.47 13.28 -47.29
N LYS A 9 5.29 12.65 -48.14
CA LYS A 9 5.76 11.27 -47.92
C LYS A 9 6.79 11.19 -46.79
N TRP A 10 7.63 12.21 -46.67
CA TRP A 10 8.61 12.34 -45.58
C TRP A 10 7.93 12.65 -44.23
N GLN A 11 6.94 13.54 -44.25
CA GLN A 11 6.14 13.85 -43.06
C GLN A 11 5.33 12.64 -42.59
N GLY A 12 4.70 11.89 -43.50
CA GLY A 12 3.98 10.67 -43.14
C GLY A 12 4.87 9.60 -42.50
N TRP A 13 6.11 9.46 -42.99
CA TRP A 13 7.07 8.51 -42.42
C TRP A 13 7.56 8.92 -41.04
N LEU A 14 7.87 10.20 -40.82
CA LEU A 14 8.23 10.72 -39.50
C LEU A 14 7.09 10.58 -38.49
N VAL A 15 5.86 10.91 -38.88
CA VAL A 15 4.68 10.73 -38.02
C VAL A 15 4.49 9.25 -37.66
N GLY A 16 4.68 8.35 -38.63
CA GLY A 16 4.64 6.90 -38.39
C GLY A 16 5.69 6.44 -37.38
N LEU A 17 6.94 6.89 -37.52
CA LEU A 17 8.02 6.54 -36.59
C LEU A 17 7.80 7.12 -35.19
N VAL A 18 7.36 8.37 -35.07
CA VAL A 18 7.07 8.99 -33.78
C VAL A 18 5.92 8.26 -33.08
N THR A 19 4.88 7.90 -33.82
CA THR A 19 3.74 7.14 -33.28
C THR A 19 4.17 5.75 -32.83
N LEU A 20 4.98 5.06 -33.63
CA LEU A 20 5.51 3.73 -33.28
C LEU A 20 6.43 3.78 -32.06
N ALA A 21 7.33 4.76 -31.99
CA ALA A 21 8.22 4.97 -30.85
C ALA A 21 7.43 5.31 -29.58
N GLY A 22 6.41 6.17 -29.70
CA GLY A 22 5.48 6.46 -28.61
C GLY A 22 4.79 5.19 -28.11
N LEU A 23 4.26 4.36 -29.02
CA LEU A 23 3.58 3.12 -28.65
C LEU A 23 4.54 2.14 -27.96
N LEU A 24 5.78 2.01 -28.45
CA LEU A 24 6.81 1.17 -27.83
C LEU A 24 7.21 1.61 -26.41
N VAL A 25 7.07 2.90 -26.07
CA VAL A 25 7.38 3.40 -24.72
C VAL A 25 6.13 3.37 -23.82
N PHE A 26 5.00 3.89 -24.31
CA PHE A 26 3.79 4.03 -23.52
C PHE A 26 3.01 2.72 -23.35
N ALA A 27 3.07 1.78 -24.29
CA ALA A 27 2.41 0.48 -24.13
C ALA A 27 3.01 -0.35 -22.97
N PRO A 28 4.33 -0.58 -22.87
CA PRO A 28 4.91 -1.30 -21.74
C PRO A 28 4.77 -0.51 -20.43
N LEU A 29 4.84 0.82 -20.44
CA LEU A 29 4.58 1.62 -19.24
C LEU A 29 3.12 1.53 -18.78
N GLY A 30 2.16 1.60 -19.72
CA GLY A 30 0.74 1.44 -19.43
C GLY A 30 0.43 0.05 -18.88
N LEU A 31 1.02 -0.99 -19.49
CA LEU A 31 0.94 -2.37 -18.98
C LEU A 31 1.61 -2.52 -17.62
N TYR A 32 2.77 -1.90 -17.40
CA TYR A 32 3.47 -1.94 -16.12
C TYR A 32 2.66 -1.27 -15.01
N VAL A 33 2.09 -0.08 -15.26
CA VAL A 33 1.23 0.62 -14.29
C VAL A 33 -0.04 -0.17 -14.02
N TRP A 34 -0.65 -0.77 -15.04
CA TRP A 34 -1.84 -1.60 -14.87
C TRP A 34 -1.52 -2.89 -14.11
N ALA A 35 -0.41 -3.56 -14.41
CA ALA A 35 0.05 -4.76 -13.70
C ALA A 35 0.49 -4.45 -12.25
N SER A 36 1.09 -3.28 -12.02
CA SER A 36 1.54 -2.85 -10.68
C SER A 36 0.42 -2.24 -9.84
N GLY A 37 -0.68 -1.79 -10.47
CA GLY A 37 -1.81 -1.13 -9.84
C GLY A 37 -3.08 -1.97 -9.78
N GLY A 38 -3.10 -3.15 -10.40
CA GLY A 38 -4.15 -4.13 -10.20
C GLY A 38 -4.22 -4.46 -8.72
N PRO A 39 -5.41 -4.57 -8.11
CA PRO A 39 -5.51 -5.20 -6.80
C PRO A 39 -4.88 -6.57 -6.98
N SER A 40 -3.70 -6.76 -6.38
CA SER A 40 -3.23 -8.10 -6.04
C SER A 40 -4.46 -8.83 -5.54
N PRO A 41 -4.77 -10.05 -6.03
CA PRO A 41 -5.78 -10.86 -5.39
C PRO A 41 -5.39 -10.84 -3.92
N HIS A 42 -6.11 -10.06 -3.13
CA HIS A 42 -6.11 -10.22 -1.70
C HIS A 42 -6.77 -11.58 -1.57
N GLU A 43 -5.99 -12.64 -1.78
CA GLU A 43 -6.17 -13.90 -1.10
C GLU A 43 -6.51 -13.46 0.31
N ALA A 44 -7.78 -13.64 0.69
CA ALA A 44 -8.35 -12.99 1.86
C ALA A 44 -7.41 -13.29 3.01
N VAL A 45 -6.56 -12.32 3.34
CA VAL A 45 -5.47 -12.60 4.26
C VAL A 45 -6.20 -12.72 5.57
N GLU A 46 -6.24 -13.94 6.09
CA GLU A 46 -6.75 -14.18 7.41
C GLU A 46 -6.01 -13.24 8.33
N VAL A 47 -6.77 -12.32 8.93
CA VAL A 47 -6.28 -11.51 10.05
C VAL A 47 -5.81 -12.52 11.09
N ASP A 48 -4.49 -12.62 11.31
CA ASP A 48 -3.94 -13.59 12.26
C ASP A 48 -4.62 -13.35 13.61
N PRO A 49 -5.33 -14.34 14.18
CA PRO A 49 -6.11 -14.14 15.41
C PRO A 49 -5.24 -13.75 16.60
N ARG A 50 -3.91 -13.85 16.48
CA ARG A 50 -2.93 -13.44 17.49
C ARG A 50 -2.67 -11.94 17.53
N ALA A 51 -3.04 -11.20 16.48
CA ALA A 51 -2.85 -9.77 16.36
C ALA A 51 -4.17 -9.06 16.69
N ARG A 52 -4.14 -8.04 17.56
CA ARG A 52 -5.33 -7.21 17.84
C ARG A 52 -4.97 -5.77 18.16
N VAL A 53 -5.85 -4.85 17.78
CA VAL A 53 -5.79 -3.46 18.26
C VAL A 53 -6.38 -3.42 19.67
N THR A 54 -5.59 -2.97 20.64
CA THR A 54 -6.01 -2.86 22.05
C THR A 54 -6.40 -1.44 22.45
N ALA A 55 -5.89 -0.43 21.74
CA ALA A 55 -6.28 0.96 21.91
C ALA A 55 -6.27 1.68 20.57
N CYS A 56 -7.21 2.61 20.40
CA CYS A 56 -7.35 3.45 19.21
C CYS A 56 -7.76 4.84 19.68
N ARG A 57 -6.90 5.84 19.48
CA ARG A 57 -7.07 7.20 20.01
C ARG A 57 -6.46 8.25 19.11
N VAL A 58 -6.90 9.50 19.24
CA VAL A 58 -6.27 10.66 18.59
C VAL A 58 -5.33 11.32 19.59
N ASP A 59 -4.06 11.50 19.23
CA ASP A 59 -3.10 12.25 20.03
C ASP A 59 -3.44 13.75 20.01
N PRO A 60 -3.70 14.40 21.16
CA PRO A 60 -4.08 15.80 21.21
C PRO A 60 -2.96 16.75 20.76
N ALA A 61 -1.70 16.36 20.88
CA ALA A 61 -0.57 17.23 20.51
C ALA A 61 -0.41 17.32 18.98
N SER A 62 -0.44 16.18 18.28
CA SER A 62 -0.25 16.11 16.83
C SER A 62 -1.55 16.02 16.01
N ARG A 63 -2.69 15.78 16.66
CA ARG A 63 -3.98 15.41 16.05
C ARG A 63 -3.91 14.14 15.18
N ARG A 64 -2.88 13.31 15.34
CA ARG A 64 -2.73 12.06 14.61
C ARG A 64 -3.41 10.92 15.33
N VAL A 65 -3.89 9.94 14.58
CA VAL A 65 -4.38 8.69 15.15
C VAL A 65 -3.20 7.85 15.66
N VAL A 66 -3.36 7.23 16.82
CA VAL A 66 -2.46 6.25 17.40
C VAL A 66 -3.26 5.00 17.72
N ALA A 67 -2.86 3.88 17.12
CA ALA A 67 -3.41 2.56 17.42
C ALA A 67 -2.34 1.69 18.08
N THR A 68 -2.63 1.18 19.28
CA THR A 68 -1.75 0.25 19.98
C THR A 68 -2.10 -1.17 19.54
N VAL A 69 -1.17 -1.81 18.86
CA VAL A 69 -1.27 -3.20 18.40
C VAL A 69 -0.64 -4.09 19.45
N GLU A 70 -1.31 -5.18 19.77
CA GLU A 70 -0.77 -6.27 20.58
C GLU A 70 -0.71 -7.55 19.74
N LEU A 71 0.44 -8.22 19.77
CA LEU A 71 0.71 -9.43 19.01
C LEU A 71 1.31 -10.51 19.92
N THR A 72 0.77 -11.71 19.82
CA THR A 72 1.31 -12.91 20.48
C THR A 72 1.88 -13.85 19.43
N GLY A 73 2.86 -14.69 19.78
CA GLY A 73 3.45 -15.64 18.84
C GLY A 73 4.95 -15.78 18.99
N ARG A 74 5.65 -15.92 17.86
CA ARG A 74 7.11 -16.03 17.84
C ARG A 74 7.69 -15.40 16.58
N GLY A 75 8.74 -14.59 16.73
CA GLY A 75 9.50 -14.04 15.61
C GLY A 75 9.25 -12.55 15.40
N SER A 76 9.55 -12.05 14.21
CA SER A 76 9.34 -10.64 13.85
C SER A 76 8.20 -10.50 12.86
N TYR A 77 7.38 -9.48 13.03
CA TYR A 77 6.21 -9.24 12.18
C TYR A 77 6.13 -7.79 11.73
N VAL A 78 5.51 -7.60 10.58
CA VAL A 78 5.00 -6.29 10.13
C VAL A 78 3.48 -6.39 10.15
N VAL A 79 2.84 -5.45 10.84
CA VAL A 79 1.38 -5.38 10.97
C VAL A 79 0.90 -4.14 10.23
N THR A 80 -0.09 -4.32 9.35
CA THR A 80 -0.78 -3.24 8.67
C THR A 80 -2.03 -2.89 9.44
N VAL A 81 -2.03 -1.69 10.03
CA VAL A 81 -3.18 -1.12 10.72
C VAL A 81 -3.91 -0.19 9.78
N GLU A 82 -5.23 -0.27 9.81
CA GLU A 82 -6.12 0.50 8.99
C GLU A 82 -6.97 1.45 9.83
N PHE A 83 -7.12 2.69 9.35
CA PHE A 83 -7.85 3.76 10.00
C PHE A 83 -9.00 4.21 9.10
N ARG A 84 -10.21 4.21 9.67
CA ARG A 84 -11.45 4.51 8.95
C ARG A 84 -12.43 5.28 9.82
N ASP A 85 -13.40 5.92 9.19
CA ASP A 85 -14.53 6.55 9.86
C ASP A 85 -15.65 5.56 10.23
N ARG A 86 -15.61 4.36 9.64
CA ARG A 86 -16.54 3.25 9.86
C ARG A 86 -15.82 1.90 9.77
N GLU A 87 -16.36 0.91 10.45
CA GLU A 87 -15.84 -0.46 10.46
C GLU A 87 -15.90 -1.11 9.06
N HIS A 88 -17.08 -1.04 8.42
CA HIS A 88 -17.28 -1.60 7.09
C HIS A 88 -16.99 -0.54 6.01
N PRO A 89 -16.05 -0.82 5.08
CA PRO A 89 -15.70 0.13 4.04
C PRO A 89 -16.80 0.18 2.99
N GLY A 90 -17.16 1.38 2.54
CA GLY A 90 -17.96 1.55 1.33
C GLY A 90 -17.12 1.26 0.08
N PRO A 91 -17.73 0.88 -1.05
CA PRO A 91 -17.03 0.39 -2.25
C PRO A 91 -16.06 1.40 -2.92
N ALA A 92 -16.12 2.68 -2.55
CA ALA A 92 -15.27 3.74 -3.08
C ALA A 92 -14.30 4.36 -2.05
N THR A 93 -14.23 3.80 -0.84
CA THR A 93 -13.50 4.43 0.29
C THR A 93 -12.14 3.78 0.44
N ARG A 94 -11.08 4.49 0.05
CA ARG A 94 -9.71 4.08 0.38
C ARG A 94 -9.45 4.43 1.84
N ALA A 95 -9.15 3.41 2.65
CA ALA A 95 -8.74 3.65 4.02
C ALA A 95 -7.30 4.13 4.12
N ALA A 96 -7.01 4.89 5.17
CA ALA A 96 -5.63 5.21 5.51
C ALA A 96 -5.00 4.00 6.21
N GLN A 97 -3.74 3.69 5.89
CA GLN A 97 -3.03 2.55 6.45
C GLN A 97 -1.69 2.99 7.03
N SER A 98 -1.23 2.29 8.07
CA SER A 98 0.11 2.42 8.64
C SER A 98 0.70 1.03 8.85
N LEU A 99 1.99 0.92 8.58
CA LEU A 99 2.78 -0.27 8.86
C LEU A 99 3.48 -0.08 10.21
N VAL A 100 3.46 -1.11 11.06
CA VAL A 100 4.21 -1.14 12.30
C VAL A 100 5.00 -2.44 12.39
N LYS A 101 6.28 -2.32 12.72
CA LYS A 101 7.15 -3.48 12.92
C LYS A 101 7.14 -3.89 14.39
N ILE A 102 6.87 -5.16 14.66
CA ILE A 102 6.96 -5.76 15.99
C ILE A 102 8.13 -6.75 15.96
N PRO A 103 9.33 -6.31 16.39
CA PRO A 103 10.48 -7.19 16.44
C PRO A 103 10.37 -8.15 17.63
N GLY A 104 10.80 -9.40 17.43
CA GLY A 104 11.16 -10.27 18.55
C GLY A 104 10.00 -10.69 19.46
N VAL A 105 8.83 -10.99 18.91
CA VAL A 105 7.73 -11.60 19.65
C VAL A 105 8.21 -12.91 20.28
N LEU A 106 8.09 -12.98 21.61
CA LEU A 106 8.51 -14.14 22.39
C LEU A 106 7.35 -15.12 22.61
N PRO A 107 7.60 -16.44 22.58
CA PRO A 107 6.57 -17.43 22.88
C PRO A 107 5.93 -17.21 24.25
N GLY A 108 4.59 -17.12 24.29
CA GLY A 108 3.83 -16.94 25.53
C GLY A 108 3.80 -15.51 26.07
N ALA A 109 4.46 -14.55 25.41
CA ALA A 109 4.37 -13.12 25.72
C ALA A 109 3.57 -12.39 24.63
N ALA A 110 2.94 -11.30 25.05
CA ALA A 110 2.29 -10.37 24.14
C ALA A 110 3.18 -9.14 23.96
N GLU A 111 3.63 -8.89 22.74
CA GLU A 111 4.40 -7.70 22.38
C GLU A 111 3.49 -6.61 21.87
N ARG A 112 3.89 -5.35 22.09
CA ARG A 112 3.10 -4.18 21.69
C ARG A 112 3.89 -3.21 20.84
N ALA A 113 3.19 -2.58 19.91
CA ALA A 113 3.73 -1.44 19.17
C ALA A 113 2.62 -0.46 18.79
N ASP A 114 2.98 0.82 18.66
CA ASP A 114 2.05 1.87 18.26
C ASP A 114 2.18 2.13 16.75
N ALA A 115 1.05 2.03 16.05
CA ALA A 115 0.89 2.46 14.67
C ALA A 115 0.38 3.91 14.64
N ILE A 116 1.12 4.79 13.95
CA ILE A 116 0.80 6.21 13.83
C ILE A 116 0.12 6.48 12.50
N GLY A 117 -1.15 6.85 12.57
CA GLY A 117 -1.99 7.16 11.43
C GLY A 117 -1.91 8.61 10.95
N PRO A 118 -2.83 8.99 10.03
CA PRO A 118 -2.95 10.36 9.55
C PRO A 118 -3.47 11.30 10.64
N VAL A 119 -3.47 12.60 10.33
CA VAL A 119 -4.23 13.58 11.11
C VAL A 119 -5.72 13.29 10.96
N TRP A 120 -6.43 13.17 12.08
CA TRP A 120 -7.85 12.83 12.07
C TRP A 120 -8.73 14.07 12.11
N PRO A 121 -9.82 14.13 11.33
CA PRO A 121 -10.79 15.21 11.43
C PRO A 121 -11.46 15.26 12.80
N ALA A 122 -11.71 16.46 13.31
CA ALA A 122 -12.46 16.64 14.54
C ALA A 122 -13.90 16.13 14.36
N ALA A 123 -14.49 15.63 15.45
CA ALA A 123 -15.88 15.14 15.51
C ALA A 123 -16.23 14.01 14.51
N THR A 124 -15.25 13.33 13.93
CA THR A 124 -15.46 12.12 13.13
C THR A 124 -15.19 10.88 13.98
N ILE A 125 -16.09 9.89 13.89
CA ILE A 125 -15.90 8.60 14.58
C ILE A 125 -14.61 7.98 14.06
N LEU A 126 -13.78 7.48 14.97
CA LEU A 126 -12.54 6.83 14.64
C LEU A 126 -12.70 5.32 14.82
N TRP A 127 -12.34 4.57 13.79
CA TRP A 127 -12.19 3.13 13.84
C TRP A 127 -10.75 2.76 13.46
N CYS A 128 -10.15 1.83 14.21
CA CYS A 128 -8.87 1.22 13.91
C CYS A 128 -9.01 -0.29 13.89
N GLY A 129 -8.42 -0.95 12.89
CA GLY A 129 -8.39 -2.41 12.81
C GLY A 129 -7.12 -2.92 12.15
N ILE A 130 -6.89 -4.23 12.24
CA ILE A 130 -5.78 -4.88 11.53
C ILE A 130 -6.28 -5.29 10.16
N ALA A 131 -5.61 -4.79 9.12
CA ALA A 131 -5.87 -5.18 7.74
C ALA A 131 -5.01 -6.37 7.31
N HIS A 132 -3.78 -6.45 7.82
CA HIS A 132 -2.84 -7.50 7.43
C HIS A 132 -1.79 -7.75 8.51
N THR A 133 -1.26 -8.95 8.59
CA THR A 133 -0.10 -9.31 9.41
C THR A 133 0.79 -10.23 8.59
N GLU A 134 2.05 -9.86 8.44
CA GLU A 134 3.05 -10.67 7.74
C GLU A 134 4.28 -10.91 8.63
N PRO A 135 4.94 -12.07 8.51
CA PRO A 135 6.27 -12.26 9.06
C PRO A 135 7.22 -11.24 8.42
N ALA A 136 8.00 -10.52 9.23
CA ALA A 136 9.03 -9.66 8.70
C ALA A 136 10.09 -10.55 8.03
N ALA A 137 10.35 -10.32 6.74
CA ALA A 137 11.42 -11.00 6.03
C ALA A 137 12.72 -10.83 6.82
N THR A 138 13.29 -11.95 7.26
CA THR A 138 14.65 -11.94 7.77
C THR A 138 15.52 -11.73 6.55
N ALA A 139 16.28 -10.63 6.49
CA ALA A 139 17.24 -10.44 5.41
C ALA A 139 18.11 -11.71 5.33
N GLU A 140 17.97 -12.46 4.25
CA GLU A 140 18.75 -13.66 4.01
C GLU A 140 20.22 -13.23 3.95
N PRO A 141 21.12 -13.80 4.77
CA PRO A 141 22.54 -13.47 4.68
C PRO A 141 23.04 -13.95 3.31
N GLU A 142 23.58 -13.01 2.53
CA GLU A 142 24.24 -13.25 1.25
C GLU A 142 25.33 -14.34 1.45
N PRO A 143 25.27 -15.48 0.74
CA PRO A 143 26.30 -16.50 0.87
C PRO A 143 27.61 -15.97 0.29
N SER A 144 28.64 -15.88 1.14
CA SER A 144 30.03 -15.56 0.77
C SER A 144 30.72 -16.72 0.06
#